data_AF-A0A699QLA8-F1
#
_entry.id   AF-A0A699QLA8-F1
#
_cell.length_a   1.000
_cell.length_b   1.000
_cell.length_c   1.000
_cell.angle_alpha   90.00
_cell.angle_beta   90.00
_cell.angle_gamma   90.00
#
_symmetry.space_group_name_H-M   'P 1'
#
loop_
_entity.id
_entity.type
_entity.pdbx_description
1 polymer ?
#
loop_
_entity_poly.entity_id
_entity_poly.type
_entity_poly.pdbx_seq_one_letter_code
_entity_poly.pdbx_strand_id
1 'polypeptide(L)'
;MILEPGDVNRKITVTETFHLQTDDEFSDKELKQIEGDDQAIQTILLGLPEDIYAAVDCCETAQEIWLRVQQMMKGFDIGIQEKKAKLFNEWERFTSNEEESIES
;
A
#
# COMPACT_ATOMS: atom_id res chain seq x y z
N MET A 1 22.51 -42.63 61.28
CA MET A 1 21.75 -42.16 60.11
C MET A 1 21.48 -40.67 60.35
N ILE A 2 21.92 -39.67 59.59
CA ILE A 2 22.58 -39.47 58.28
C ILE A 2 23.37 -38.12 58.40
N LEU A 3 24.40 -37.89 57.58
CA LEU A 3 25.26 -36.67 57.51
C LEU A 3 24.58 -35.49 56.75
N GLU A 4 24.72 -34.25 57.27
CA GLU A 4 25.00 -32.89 56.70
C GLU A 4 24.54 -32.48 55.26
N PRO A 5 24.63 -31.20 54.78
CA PRO A 5 24.74 -29.84 55.37
C PRO A 5 23.79 -28.80 54.67
N GLY A 6 23.88 -27.49 54.96
CA GLY A 6 23.38 -26.49 54.00
C GLY A 6 23.16 -25.05 54.48
N ASP A 7 24.21 -24.38 54.93
CA ASP A 7 24.29 -22.91 54.96
C ASP A 7 24.22 -22.36 53.52
N VAL A 8 23.20 -21.58 53.18
CA VAL A 8 23.32 -20.49 52.18
C VAL A 8 22.30 -19.40 52.53
N ASN A 9 22.81 -18.36 53.19
CA ASN A 9 22.31 -17.00 53.01
C ASN A 9 22.35 -16.64 51.52
N ARG A 10 21.20 -16.59 50.84
CA ARG A 10 21.05 -15.85 49.59
C ARG A 10 19.98 -14.78 49.77
N LYS A 11 20.43 -13.65 50.34
CA LYS A 11 19.83 -12.34 50.07
C LYS A 11 19.90 -12.14 48.55
N ILE A 12 18.79 -12.37 47.87
CA ILE A 12 18.66 -12.10 46.43
C ILE A 12 18.71 -10.58 46.29
N THR A 13 19.91 -10.02 46.17
CA THR A 13 20.08 -8.70 45.61
C THR A 13 19.72 -8.81 44.15
N VAL A 14 18.48 -8.41 43.81
CA VAL A 14 18.08 -8.15 42.44
C VAL A 14 18.87 -6.92 42.01
N THR A 15 20.05 -7.15 41.43
CA THR A 15 20.74 -6.15 40.62
C THR A 15 19.89 -5.99 39.37
N GLU A 16 18.99 -5.02 39.42
CA GLU A 16 18.20 -4.57 38.28
C GLU A 16 19.15 -3.84 37.33
N THR A 17 19.84 -4.62 36.50
CA THR A 17 20.62 -4.09 35.38
C THR A 17 19.62 -3.71 34.29
N PHE A 18 19.22 -2.44 34.28
CA PHE A 18 18.57 -1.83 33.12
C PHE A 18 19.60 -1.80 31.97
N HIS A 19 19.67 -2.89 31.23
CA HIS A 19 20.18 -2.83 29.87
C HIS A 19 19.12 -2.12 29.04
N LEU A 20 19.22 -0.79 28.92
CA LEU A 20 18.65 -0.10 27.77
C LEU A 20 19.31 -0.72 26.53
N GLN A 21 18.59 -1.63 25.88
CA GLN A 21 19.01 -2.21 24.62
C GLN A 21 18.97 -1.11 23.55
N THR A 22 20.18 -0.70 23.15
CA THR A 22 20.60 -0.24 21.82
C THR A 22 19.63 0.64 21.04
N ASP A 23 20.02 1.91 20.95
CA ASP A 23 19.82 2.72 19.75
C ASP A 23 20.39 1.91 18.56
N ASP A 24 19.52 1.26 17.79
CA ASP A 24 19.92 0.45 16.64
C ASP A 24 20.30 1.43 15.53
N GLU A 25 21.60 1.74 15.44
CA GLU A 25 22.16 2.62 14.42
C GLU A 25 21.96 1.95 13.05
N PHE A 26 20.95 2.41 12.30
CA PHE A 26 20.68 1.94 10.94
C PHE A 26 21.95 2.05 10.09
N SER A 27 22.27 1.01 9.34
CA SER A 27 23.41 1.07 8.42
C SER A 27 23.14 2.06 7.28
N ASP A 28 24.20 2.63 6.69
CA ASP A 28 24.12 3.51 5.50
C ASP A 28 23.30 2.91 4.34
N LYS A 29 23.20 1.57 4.28
CA LYS A 29 22.42 0.87 3.26
C LYS A 29 20.93 0.90 3.58
N GLU A 30 20.56 0.70 4.84
CA GLU A 30 19.17 0.77 5.30
C GLU A 30 18.65 2.19 5.24
N LEU A 31 19.46 3.19 5.59
CA LEU A 31 19.08 4.59 5.41
C LEU A 31 18.79 4.94 3.94
N LYS A 32 19.64 4.48 3.01
CA LYS A 32 19.40 4.67 1.57
C LYS A 32 18.16 3.93 1.06
N GLN A 33 17.87 2.76 1.63
CA GLN A 33 16.66 2.00 1.32
C GLN A 33 15.42 2.77 1.78
N ILE A 34 15.41 3.26 3.02
CA ILE A 34 14.30 4.01 3.61
C ILE A 34 14.05 5.30 2.80
N GLU A 35 15.08 6.05 2.44
CA GLU A 35 14.91 7.27 1.65
C GLU A 35 14.39 6.99 0.23
N GLY A 36 14.82 5.87 -0.37
CA GLY A 36 14.28 5.41 -1.65
C GLY A 36 12.82 4.98 -1.55
N ASP A 37 12.46 4.26 -0.49
CA ASP A 37 11.10 3.81 -0.25
C ASP A 37 10.17 5.00 0.05
N ASP A 38 10.62 5.98 0.83
CA ASP A 38 9.90 7.23 1.11
C ASP A 38 9.64 8.03 -0.18
N GLN A 39 10.65 8.18 -1.05
CA GLN A 39 10.47 8.83 -2.35
C GLN A 39 9.48 8.08 -3.25
N ALA A 40 9.53 6.74 -3.25
CA ALA A 40 8.59 5.93 -4.03
C ALA A 40 7.16 6.09 -3.50
N ILE A 41 6.97 6.05 -2.18
CA ILE A 41 5.68 6.27 -1.53
C ILE A 41 5.14 7.67 -1.86
N GLN A 42 5.95 8.71 -1.74
CA GLN A 42 5.54 10.08 -2.04
C GLN A 42 5.14 10.25 -3.51
N THR A 43 5.90 9.65 -4.43
CA THR A 43 5.62 9.69 -5.87
C THR A 43 4.30 8.99 -6.20
N ILE A 44 4.05 7.83 -5.59
CA ILE A 44 2.79 7.10 -5.76
C ILE A 44 1.62 7.92 -5.20
N LEU A 45 1.75 8.47 -3.99
CA LEU A 45 0.70 9.28 -3.36
C LEU A 45 0.36 10.54 -4.19
N LEU A 46 1.36 11.22 -4.76
CA LEU A 46 1.15 12.38 -5.63
C LEU A 46 0.53 12.02 -6.99
N GLY A 47 0.76 10.80 -7.47
CA GLY A 47 0.20 10.31 -8.74
C GLY A 47 -1.20 9.73 -8.63
N LEU A 48 -1.68 9.46 -7.41
CA LEU A 48 -3.01 8.89 -7.17
C LEU A 48 -4.08 9.99 -7.06
N PRO A 49 -5.20 9.87 -7.79
CA PRO A 49 -6.37 10.72 -7.59
C PRO A 49 -6.89 10.70 -6.15
N GLU A 50 -7.37 11.86 -5.68
CA GLU A 50 -7.84 12.09 -4.31
C GLU A 50 -8.99 11.15 -3.90
N ASP A 51 -9.83 10.76 -4.85
CA ASP A 51 -10.92 9.80 -4.68
C ASP A 51 -10.44 8.36 -4.44
N ILE A 52 -9.25 7.99 -4.94
CA ILE A 52 -8.61 6.71 -4.62
C ILE A 52 -8.01 6.76 -3.22
N TYR A 53 -7.33 7.86 -2.87
CA TYR A 53 -6.77 8.06 -1.54
C TYR A 53 -7.86 8.01 -0.46
N ALA A 54 -8.95 8.76 -0.62
CA ALA A 54 -10.07 8.76 0.33
C ALA A 54 -10.76 7.40 0.45
N ALA A 55 -10.81 6.62 -0.63
CA ALA A 55 -11.39 5.27 -0.62
C ALA A 55 -10.49 4.22 0.05
N VAL A 56 -9.18 4.46 0.13
CA VAL A 56 -8.21 3.61 0.81
C VAL A 56 -8.06 4.02 2.28
N ASP A 57 -8.06 5.33 2.57
CA ASP A 57 -7.97 5.91 3.92
C ASP A 57 -9.18 5.52 4.79
N CYS A 58 -10.34 5.28 4.18
CA CYS A 58 -11.52 4.82 4.92
C CYS A 58 -11.50 3.32 5.29
N CYS A 59 -10.43 2.59 4.96
CA CYS A 59 -10.31 1.15 5.23
C CYS A 59 -9.39 0.90 6.43
N GLU A 60 -9.84 0.08 7.38
CA GLU A 60 -9.09 -0.20 8.61
C GLU A 60 -8.14 -1.39 8.44
N THR A 61 -8.42 -2.26 7.46
CA THR A 61 -7.67 -3.50 7.25
C THR A 61 -7.07 -3.60 5.85
N ALA A 62 -5.92 -4.28 5.74
CA ALA A 62 -5.29 -4.58 4.47
C ALA A 62 -6.21 -5.37 3.51
N GLN A 63 -7.12 -6.20 4.06
CA GLN A 63 -8.09 -6.96 3.28
C GLN A 63 -9.14 -6.05 2.61
N GLU A 64 -9.63 -5.04 3.32
CA GLU A 64 -10.58 -4.06 2.78
C GLU A 64 -9.93 -3.20 1.70
N ILE A 65 -8.70 -2.75 1.92
CA ILE A 65 -7.92 -2.00 0.93
C ILE A 65 -7.75 -2.84 -0.35
N TRP A 66 -7.33 -4.11 -0.22
CA TRP A 66 -7.18 -5.01 -1.35
C TRP A 66 -8.50 -5.22 -2.11
N LEU A 67 -9.60 -5.45 -1.39
CA LEU A 67 -10.92 -5.64 -1.98
C LEU A 67 -11.38 -4.38 -2.75
N ARG A 68 -11.13 -3.19 -2.19
CA ARG A 68 -11.48 -1.89 -2.78
C ARG A 68 -10.73 -1.65 -4.08
N VAL A 69 -9.41 -1.87 -4.08
CA VAL A 69 -8.56 -1.77 -5.28
C VAL A 69 -9.06 -2.73 -6.36
N GLN A 70 -9.36 -3.98 -5.99
CA GLN A 70 -9.84 -4.98 -6.94
C GLN A 70 -11.21 -4.61 -7.55
N GLN A 71 -12.10 -3.99 -6.79
CA GLN A 71 -13.39 -3.47 -7.28
C GLN A 71 -13.21 -2.27 -8.21
N MET A 72 -12.31 -1.35 -7.87
CA MET A 72 -11.98 -0.19 -8.70
C MET A 72 -11.40 -0.62 -10.05
N MET A 73 -10.49 -1.59 -10.08
CA MET A 73 -9.95 -2.14 -11.33
C MET A 73 -11.06 -2.74 -12.22
N LYS A 74 -11.98 -3.50 -11.63
CA LYS A 74 -13.14 -4.05 -12.38
C LYS A 74 -14.09 -2.96 -12.89
N GLY A 75 -14.37 -1.94 -12.07
CA GLY A 75 -15.20 -0.80 -12.46
C GLY A 75 -14.57 0.02 -13.59
N PHE A 76 -13.25 0.17 -13.56
CA PHE A 76 -12.48 0.85 -14.60
C PHE A 76 -12.55 0.12 -15.95
N ASP A 77 -12.42 -1.20 -15.95
CA ASP A 77 -12.58 -2.02 -17.16
C ASP A 77 -13.99 -1.91 -17.76
N ILE A 78 -15.03 -1.92 -16.91
CA ILE A 78 -16.43 -1.71 -17.34
C ILE A 78 -16.57 -0.35 -18.02
N GLY A 79 -16.04 0.71 -17.42
CA GLY A 79 -16.10 2.06 -18.00
C GLY A 79 -15.37 2.17 -19.35
N ILE A 80 -14.26 1.46 -19.54
CA ILE A 80 -13.56 1.38 -20.83
C ILE A 80 -14.42 0.66 -21.88
N GLN A 81 -14.98 -0.49 -21.53
CA GLN A 81 -15.84 -1.25 -22.46
C GLN A 81 -17.10 -0.48 -22.83
N GLU A 82 -17.71 0.23 -21.88
CA GLU A 82 -18.90 1.05 -22.12
C GLU A 82 -18.61 2.25 -23.03
N LYS A 83 -17.48 2.94 -22.82
CA LYS A 83 -17.00 3.98 -23.74
C LYS A 83 -16.77 3.44 -25.14
N LYS A 84 -16.14 2.27 -25.26
CA LYS A 84 -15.92 1.59 -26.55
C LYS A 84 -17.24 1.22 -27.23
N ALA A 85 -18.20 0.68 -26.49
CA ALA A 85 -19.52 0.34 -27.01
C ALA A 85 -20.29 1.59 -27.48
N LYS A 86 -20.19 2.69 -26.73
CA LYS A 86 -20.80 3.97 -27.11
C LYS A 86 -20.22 4.52 -28.42
N LEU A 87 -18.89 4.54 -28.54
CA LEU A 87 -18.20 4.92 -29.78
C LEU A 87 -18.58 4.03 -30.96
N PHE A 88 -18.68 2.72 -30.74
CA PHE A 88 -19.07 1.78 -31.78
C PHE A 88 -20.51 2.02 -32.26
N ASN A 89 -21.45 2.25 -31.34
CA ASN A 89 -22.84 2.57 -31.68
C ASN A 89 -22.95 3.91 -32.42
N GLU A 90 -22.14 4.90 -32.04
CA GLU A 90 -22.09 6.19 -32.72
C GLU A 90 -21.55 6.06 -34.14
N TRP A 91 -20.52 5.23 -34.33
CA TRP A 91 -19.96 4.91 -35.64
C TRP A 91 -20.95 4.13 -36.53
N GLU A 92 -21.67 3.13 -36.01
CA GLU A 92 -22.71 2.41 -36.79
C GLU A 92 -23.85 3.33 -37.24
N ARG A 93 -24.18 4.34 -36.42
CA ARG A 93 -25.21 5.32 -36.76
C ARG A 93 -24.69 6.43 -37.68
N PHE A 94 -23.39 6.44 -37.99
CA PHE A 94 -22.81 7.42 -38.89
C PHE A 94 -23.24 7.13 -40.33
N THR A 95 -23.97 8.06 -40.92
CA THR A 95 -24.33 8.04 -42.34
C THR A 95 -23.60 9.17 -43.04
N SER A 96 -22.80 8.84 -44.05
CA SER A 96 -22.16 9.86 -44.89
C SER A 96 -23.21 10.56 -45.74
N ASN A 97 -23.15 11.88 -45.80
CA ASN A 97 -24.03 12.69 -46.65
C ASN A 97 -23.37 12.88 -48.04
N GLU A 98 -24.17 12.93 -49.11
CA GLU A 98 -23.66 13.06 -50.49
C GLU A 98 -22.84 14.34 -50.75
N GLU A 99 -23.00 15.39 -49.93
CA GLU A 99 -22.23 16.64 -50.01
C GLU A 99 -20.97 16.66 -49.13
N GLU A 100 -20.72 15.61 -48.33
CA GLU A 100 -19.51 15.52 -47.51
C GLU A 100 -18.31 15.10 -48.36
N SER A 101 -17.39 16.03 -48.60
CA SER A 101 -16.12 15.74 -49.25
C SER A 101 -15.19 15.02 -48.28
N ILE A 102 -14.67 13.87 -48.67
CA ILE A 102 -13.54 13.25 -48.00
C ILE A 102 -12.30 14.01 -48.46
N GLU A 103 -11.85 14.97 -47.66
CA GLU A 103 -10.59 15.64 -47.91
C GLU A 103 -9.45 14.61 -47.77
N SER A 104 -8.62 14.49 -48.80
CA SER A 104 -7.53 13.52 -48.92
C SER A 104 -6.18 14.15 -48.61
#